data_AF-A0A0F8E7K6-F1
#
_entry.id   AF-A0A0F8E7K6-F1
#
_cell.length_a   1.000
_cell.length_b   1.000
_cell.length_c   1.000
_cell.angle_alpha   90.00
_cell.angle_beta   90.00
_cell.angle_gamma   90.00
#
_symmetry.space_group_name_H-M   'P 1'
#
loop_
_entity.id
_entity.type
_entity.pdbx_description
1 polymer ?
#
loop_
_entity_poly.entity_id
_entity_poly.type
_entity_poly.pdbx_seq_one_letter_code
_entity_poly.pdbx_strand_id
1 'polypeptide(L)'
;MTHEDYMLIFGSNVYADQMYTVSYQDRDTGDRTPLFTLENSEDSLILTAEIRDKDSELIAKIDRNEFTQINENFDLQGEIENEKGLTLTGKENGDVVFNARITEDGYVAVSGTFYAEGKKIFITDRKVEINDTPRQTINGVNVHDTIFIGNNNITITDDGLKF
;
A
#
# COMPACT_ATOMS: atom_id res chain seq x y z
N MET A 1 27.29 -9.49 -4.96
CA MET A 1 26.74 -8.14 -4.81
C MET A 1 25.78 -8.22 -3.64
N THR A 2 25.96 -7.39 -2.62
CA THR A 2 25.02 -7.30 -1.50
C THR A 2 23.72 -6.73 -2.06
N HIS A 3 22.67 -7.55 -2.10
CA HIS A 3 21.33 -7.13 -2.49
C HIS A 3 20.87 -6.09 -1.45
N GLU A 4 20.43 -4.92 -1.90
CA GLU A 4 19.79 -3.94 -1.03
C GLU A 4 18.27 -4.20 -1.09
N ASP A 5 17.73 -4.79 -0.03
CA ASP A 5 16.30 -4.98 0.14
C ASP A 5 15.58 -3.64 -0.01
N TYR A 6 14.48 -3.59 -0.76
CA TYR A 6 13.67 -2.37 -0.88
C TYR A 6 13.03 -2.02 0.47
N MET A 7 13.14 -0.75 0.86
CA MET A 7 12.51 -0.21 2.07
C MET A 7 11.17 0.46 1.77
N LEU A 8 10.13 0.18 2.55
CA LEU A 8 8.81 0.77 2.35
C LEU A 8 8.73 2.18 2.97
N ILE A 9 8.34 3.18 2.17
CA ILE A 9 7.89 4.48 2.67
C ILE A 9 6.37 4.45 2.84
N PHE A 10 5.91 4.70 4.06
CA PHE A 10 4.49 4.68 4.38
C PHE A 10 4.15 5.68 5.48
N GLY A 11 3.22 6.61 5.19
CA GLY A 11 2.70 7.54 6.21
C GLY A 11 3.78 8.40 6.89
N SER A 12 4.74 8.93 6.13
CA SER A 12 5.93 9.68 6.60
C SER A 12 7.00 8.88 7.35
N ASN A 13 6.93 7.55 7.33
CA ASN A 13 7.90 6.69 8.00
C ASN A 13 8.51 5.70 7.00
N VAL A 14 9.67 5.16 7.36
CA VAL A 14 10.39 4.14 6.58
C VAL A 14 10.36 2.82 7.34
N TYR A 15 10.12 1.74 6.63
CA TYR A 15 10.09 0.38 7.15
C TYR A 15 11.12 -0.46 6.42
N ALA A 16 11.95 -1.17 7.17
CA ALA A 16 12.98 -2.07 6.66
C ALA A 16 12.70 -3.50 7.14
N ASP A 17 12.29 -4.34 6.19
CA ASP A 17 11.96 -5.76 6.40
C ASP A 17 12.08 -6.54 5.07
N GLN A 18 12.04 -7.86 5.13
CA GLN A 18 11.97 -8.73 3.94
C GLN A 18 10.56 -8.76 3.34
N MET A 19 9.53 -8.47 4.13
CA MET A 19 8.14 -8.48 3.69
C MET A 19 7.36 -7.41 4.42
N TYR A 20 6.44 -6.75 3.72
CA TYR A 20 5.53 -5.75 4.28
C TYR A 20 4.11 -6.13 3.90
N THR A 21 3.27 -6.45 4.89
CA THR A 21 1.83 -6.60 4.72
C THR A 21 1.14 -5.43 5.39
N VAL A 22 0.43 -4.63 4.59
CA VAL A 22 -0.40 -3.54 5.07
C VAL A 22 -1.85 -4.00 5.04
N SER A 23 -2.50 -3.94 6.20
CA SER A 23 -3.90 -4.35 6.36
C SER A 23 -4.70 -3.27 7.07
N TYR A 24 -5.99 -3.20 6.78
CA TYR A 24 -6.95 -2.50 7.64
C TYR A 24 -7.56 -3.51 8.63
N GLN A 25 -7.70 -3.12 9.89
CA GLN A 25 -8.44 -3.89 10.89
C GLN A 25 -9.70 -3.14 11.29
N ASP A 26 -10.85 -3.79 11.12
CA ASP A 26 -12.11 -3.27 11.62
C ASP A 26 -12.15 -3.31 13.15
N ARG A 27 -12.63 -2.21 13.74
CA ARG A 27 -12.68 -2.07 15.20
C ARG A 27 -13.74 -2.97 15.83
N ASP A 28 -14.87 -3.17 15.16
CA ASP A 28 -16.04 -3.82 15.73
C ASP A 28 -15.94 -5.34 15.58
N THR A 29 -15.49 -5.82 14.41
CA THR A 29 -15.33 -7.26 14.15
C THR A 29 -13.94 -7.79 14.48
N GLY A 30 -12.92 -6.94 14.42
CA GLY A 30 -11.52 -7.35 14.52
C GLY A 30 -10.96 -7.98 13.23
N ASP A 31 -11.78 -8.08 12.18
CA ASP A 31 -11.39 -8.64 10.89
C ASP A 31 -10.29 -7.80 10.24
N ARG A 32 -9.37 -8.49 9.56
CA ARG A 32 -8.23 -7.86 8.90
C ARG A 32 -8.34 -8.06 7.40
N THR A 33 -8.40 -6.95 6.68
CA THR A 33 -8.50 -6.91 5.23
C THR A 33 -7.15 -6.45 4.66
N PRO A 34 -6.41 -7.32 3.97
CA PRO A 34 -5.15 -6.94 3.33
C PRO A 34 -5.39 -5.87 2.28
N LEU A 35 -4.56 -4.83 2.30
CA LEU A 35 -4.57 -3.77 1.29
C LEU A 35 -3.52 -4.06 0.21
N PHE A 36 -2.29 -4.33 0.66
CA PHE A 36 -1.22 -4.81 -0.21
C PHE A 36 -0.14 -5.54 0.59
N THR A 37 0.63 -6.35 -0.13
CA THR A 37 1.83 -7.03 0.34
C THR A 37 2.99 -6.74 -0.60
N LEU A 38 4.16 -6.48 -0.04
CA LEU A 38 5.42 -6.33 -0.74
C LEU A 38 6.40 -7.36 -0.17
N GLU A 39 7.07 -8.12 -1.01
CA GLU A 39 8.04 -9.17 -0.64
C GLU A 39 9.35 -8.92 -1.38
N ASN A 40 10.44 -8.70 -0.64
CA ASN A 40 11.79 -8.64 -1.19
C ASN A 40 12.23 -10.06 -1.57
N SER A 41 12.62 -10.26 -2.82
CA SER A 41 13.13 -11.50 -3.39
C SER A 41 14.55 -11.29 -3.90
N GLU A 42 15.30 -12.36 -4.19
CA GLU A 42 16.75 -12.32 -4.50
C GLU A 42 17.14 -11.28 -5.57
N ASP A 43 16.25 -10.98 -6.53
CA ASP A 43 16.50 -10.03 -7.62
C ASP A 43 15.34 -9.05 -7.86
N SER A 44 14.27 -9.06 -7.07
CA SER A 44 13.07 -8.27 -7.39
C SER A 44 12.17 -7.98 -6.18
N LEU A 45 11.24 -7.04 -6.39
CA LEU A 45 10.15 -6.77 -5.47
C LEU A 45 8.88 -7.45 -6.00
N ILE A 46 8.20 -8.19 -5.13
CA ILE A 46 6.94 -8.87 -5.46
C ILE A 46 5.81 -8.11 -4.75
N LEU A 47 4.89 -7.55 -5.54
CA LEU A 47 3.68 -6.88 -5.10
C LEU A 47 2.47 -7.79 -5.27
N THR A 48 1.65 -7.86 -4.22
CA THR A 48 0.30 -8.43 -4.25
C THR A 48 -0.68 -7.40 -3.72
N ALA A 49 -1.78 -7.15 -4.44
CA ALA A 49 -2.81 -6.21 -4.02
C ALA A 49 -4.18 -6.59 -4.60
N GLU A 50 -5.23 -6.41 -3.79
CA GLU A 50 -6.61 -6.42 -4.27
C GLU A 50 -7.13 -4.98 -4.28
N ILE A 51 -7.47 -4.49 -5.47
CA ILE A 51 -7.92 -3.12 -5.65
C ILE A 51 -9.43 -3.17 -5.78
N ARG A 52 -10.10 -2.49 -4.86
CA ARG A 52 -11.56 -2.44 -4.74
C ARG A 52 -12.07 -1.03 -4.97
N ASP A 53 -13.32 -0.90 -5.40
CA ASP A 53 -14.00 0.38 -5.45
C ASP A 53 -14.74 0.71 -4.14
N LYS A 54 -15.44 1.85 -4.13
CA LYS A 54 -16.17 2.37 -2.96
C LYS A 54 -17.27 1.43 -2.45
N ASP A 55 -17.77 0.54 -3.31
CA ASP A 55 -18.82 -0.42 -3.00
C ASP A 55 -18.21 -1.77 -2.58
N SER A 56 -16.88 -1.80 -2.38
CA SER A 56 -16.05 -2.97 -2.03
C SER A 56 -15.98 -4.03 -3.13
N GLU A 57 -16.38 -3.69 -4.36
CA GLU A 57 -16.28 -4.58 -5.51
C GLU A 57 -14.83 -4.63 -6.01
N LEU A 58 -14.34 -5.83 -6.31
CA LEU A 58 -12.98 -6.04 -6.81
C LEU A 58 -12.89 -5.55 -8.27
N ILE A 59 -12.07 -4.54 -8.53
CA ILE A 59 -11.93 -3.90 -9.85
C ILE A 59 -10.63 -4.27 -10.56
N ALA A 60 -9.59 -4.62 -9.79
CA ALA A 60 -8.34 -5.15 -10.31
C ALA A 60 -7.63 -5.97 -9.24
N LYS A 61 -6.76 -6.88 -9.68
CA LYS A 61 -5.90 -7.68 -8.80
C LYS A 61 -4.48 -7.65 -9.32
N ILE A 62 -3.52 -7.56 -8.41
CA ILE A 62 -2.11 -7.85 -8.66
C ILE A 62 -1.78 -9.07 -7.81
N ASP A 63 -1.43 -10.18 -8.45
CA ASP A 63 -1.05 -11.42 -7.78
C ASP A 63 0.43 -11.68 -8.08
N ARG A 64 1.30 -11.37 -7.13
CA ARG A 64 2.76 -11.52 -7.28
C ARG A 64 3.28 -10.90 -8.60
N ASN A 65 3.03 -9.61 -8.78
CA ASN A 65 3.31 -8.81 -9.99
C ASN A 65 2.42 -9.11 -11.22
N GLU A 66 1.63 -10.18 -11.23
CA GLU A 66 0.70 -10.44 -12.34
C GLU A 66 -0.57 -9.60 -12.21
N PHE A 67 -0.76 -8.67 -13.15
CA PHE A 67 -1.96 -7.83 -13.18
C PHE A 67 -3.13 -8.53 -13.87
N THR A 68 -4.27 -8.58 -13.19
CA THR A 68 -5.55 -9.02 -13.72
C THR A 68 -6.53 -7.85 -13.70
N GLN A 69 -6.92 -7.40 -14.89
CA GLN A 69 -7.99 -6.41 -15.05
C GLN A 69 -9.35 -7.10 -14.92
N ILE A 70 -10.19 -6.61 -14.00
CA ILE A 70 -11.57 -7.10 -13.83
C ILE A 70 -12.56 -6.08 -14.37
N ASN A 71 -12.29 -4.79 -14.15
CA ASN A 71 -13.09 -3.68 -14.66
C ASN A 71 -12.34 -2.91 -15.76
N GLU A 72 -13.00 -2.70 -16.91
CA GLU A 72 -12.44 -1.99 -18.06
C GLU A 72 -12.40 -0.45 -17.90
N ASN A 73 -12.98 0.10 -16.83
CA ASN A 73 -13.01 1.54 -16.54
C ASN A 73 -11.68 2.10 -16.00
N PHE A 74 -10.63 1.28 -15.97
CA PHE A 74 -9.30 1.68 -15.49
C PHE A 74 -8.23 1.44 -16.56
N ASP A 75 -7.23 2.31 -16.55
CA ASP A 75 -6.02 2.16 -17.36
C ASP A 75 -4.84 1.83 -16.46
N LEU A 76 -4.10 0.79 -16.84
CA LEU A 76 -2.84 0.42 -16.22
C LEU A 76 -1.68 1.01 -17.00
N GLN A 77 -0.71 1.57 -16.30
CA GLN A 77 0.56 2.01 -16.87
C GLN A 77 1.73 1.46 -16.05
N GLY A 78 2.71 0.90 -16.74
CA GLY A 78 3.94 0.39 -16.15
C GLY A 78 3.83 -1.02 -15.56
N GLU A 79 4.94 -1.47 -15.00
CA GLU A 79 5.16 -2.80 -14.43
C GLU A 79 6.05 -2.61 -13.20
N ILE A 80 5.84 -3.43 -12.17
CA ILE A 80 6.64 -3.39 -10.95
C ILE A 80 7.86 -4.31 -11.06
N GLU A 81 8.75 -3.98 -11.99
CA GLU A 81 10.02 -4.66 -12.20
C GLU A 81 11.13 -3.63 -12.45
N ASN A 82 12.35 -3.91 -11.97
CA ASN A 82 13.58 -3.19 -12.37
C ASN A 82 13.47 -1.66 -12.30
N GLU A 83 13.28 -1.08 -11.11
CA GLU A 83 13.24 0.37 -10.86
C GLU A 83 12.06 1.12 -11.54
N LYS A 84 11.04 0.39 -12.01
CA LYS A 84 9.80 0.97 -12.54
C LYS A 84 8.68 0.92 -11.51
N GLY A 85 7.58 1.58 -11.85
CA GLY A 85 6.36 1.59 -11.06
C GLY A 85 5.16 1.19 -11.89
N LEU A 86 4.07 0.90 -11.19
CA LEU A 86 2.76 0.58 -11.74
C LEU A 86 1.76 1.61 -11.25
N THR A 87 0.95 2.14 -12.16
CA THR A 87 -0.11 3.11 -11.86
C THR A 87 -1.42 2.65 -12.47
N LEU A 88 -2.47 2.58 -11.66
CA LEU A 88 -3.84 2.33 -12.08
C LEU A 88 -4.64 3.62 -11.93
N THR A 89 -5.27 4.06 -13.02
CA THR A 89 -5.99 5.34 -13.10
C THR A 89 -7.41 5.12 -13.62
N GLY A 90 -8.39 5.81 -13.06
CA GLY A 90 -9.77 5.79 -13.56
C GLY A 90 -9.90 6.52 -14.92
N LYS A 91 -10.56 5.90 -15.90
CA LYS A 91 -10.75 6.48 -17.25
C LYS A 91 -11.66 7.69 -17.26
N GLU A 92 -12.67 7.72 -16.39
CA GLU A 92 -13.69 8.78 -16.39
C GLU A 92 -13.19 10.11 -15.83
N ASN A 93 -12.41 10.06 -14.74
CA ASN A 93 -11.97 11.24 -13.98
C ASN A 93 -10.44 11.45 -14.01
N GLY A 94 -9.67 10.44 -14.39
CA GLY A 94 -8.21 10.48 -14.33
C GLY A 94 -7.63 10.33 -12.92
N ASP A 95 -8.43 9.92 -11.94
CA ASP A 95 -7.96 9.79 -10.56
C ASP A 95 -7.09 8.54 -10.42
N VAL A 96 -5.94 8.69 -9.75
CA VAL A 96 -5.05 7.57 -9.40
C VAL A 96 -5.69 6.77 -8.28
N VAL A 97 -6.08 5.53 -8.57
CA VAL A 97 -6.66 4.62 -7.58
C VAL A 97 -5.59 3.82 -6.86
N PHE A 98 -4.50 3.48 -7.55
CA PHE A 98 -3.37 2.75 -6.99
C PHE A 98 -2.09 3.13 -7.74
N ASN A 99 -1.02 3.35 -7.01
CA ASN A 99 0.32 3.58 -7.54
C ASN A 99 1.34 2.90 -6.63
N ALA A 100 2.21 2.09 -7.23
CA ALA A 100 3.39 1.56 -6.58
C ALA A 100 4.61 2.03 -7.38
N ARG A 101 5.59 2.62 -6.72
CA ARG A 101 6.82 3.11 -7.36
C ARG A 101 8.05 2.71 -6.57
N ILE A 102 9.11 2.37 -7.29
CA ILE A 102 10.46 2.19 -6.75
C ILE A 102 11.24 3.48 -7.04
N THR A 103 11.90 4.04 -6.03
CA THR A 103 12.75 5.24 -6.17
C THR A 103 14.17 4.85 -6.54
N GLU A 104 14.94 5.79 -7.11
CA GLU A 104 16.39 5.61 -7.38
C GLU A 104 17.19 5.21 -6.12
N ASP A 105 16.77 5.67 -4.95
CA ASP A 105 17.42 5.36 -3.66
C ASP A 105 16.97 4.01 -3.03
N GLY A 106 16.29 3.14 -3.78
CA GLY A 106 15.89 1.81 -3.29
C GLY A 106 14.67 1.78 -2.35
N TYR A 107 13.91 2.87 -2.24
CA TYR A 107 12.64 2.86 -1.51
C TYR A 107 11.48 2.46 -2.42
N VAL A 108 10.50 1.75 -1.85
CA VAL A 108 9.20 1.53 -2.46
C VAL A 108 8.15 2.40 -1.78
N ALA A 109 7.35 3.11 -2.56
CA ALA A 109 6.19 3.86 -2.07
C ALA A 109 4.92 3.32 -2.75
N VAL A 110 3.94 2.97 -1.93
CA VAL A 110 2.58 2.64 -2.38
C VAL A 110 1.65 3.77 -1.97
N SER A 111 0.88 4.28 -2.92
CA SER A 111 -0.11 5.31 -2.70
C SER A 111 -1.41 4.99 -3.44
N GLY A 112 -2.52 5.50 -2.95
CA GLY A 112 -3.83 5.22 -3.55
C GLY A 112 -4.97 5.33 -2.56
N THR A 113 -6.17 5.11 -3.09
CA THR A 113 -7.40 5.01 -2.28
C THR A 113 -7.81 3.55 -2.24
N PHE A 114 -7.79 2.98 -1.04
CA PHE A 114 -8.20 1.62 -0.75
C PHE A 114 -9.55 1.62 -0.07
N TYR A 115 -10.38 0.64 -0.40
CA TYR A 115 -11.66 0.44 0.26
C TYR A 115 -11.68 -0.92 0.94
N ALA A 116 -11.92 -0.89 2.25
CA ALA A 116 -11.96 -2.08 3.11
C ALA A 116 -12.98 -1.87 4.23
N GLU A 117 -13.85 -2.84 4.46
CA GLU A 117 -14.89 -2.81 5.52
C GLU A 117 -15.71 -1.51 5.54
N GLY A 118 -16.09 -0.99 4.36
CA GLY A 118 -16.85 0.26 4.24
C GLY A 118 -16.07 1.53 4.60
N LYS A 119 -14.75 1.45 4.78
CA LYS A 119 -13.87 2.61 4.97
C LYS A 119 -13.16 2.99 3.68
N LYS A 120 -13.00 4.29 3.47
CA LYS A 120 -12.09 4.86 2.48
C LYS A 120 -10.75 5.13 3.15
N ILE A 121 -9.70 4.46 2.70
CA ILE A 121 -8.35 4.56 3.26
C ILE A 121 -7.45 5.19 2.19
N PHE A 122 -7.01 6.42 2.43
CA PHE A 122 -6.11 7.10 1.51
C PHE A 122 -4.69 7.06 2.05
N ILE A 123 -3.77 6.50 1.26
CA ILE A 123 -2.37 6.30 1.63
C ILE A 123 -1.48 7.08 0.67
N THR A 124 -0.50 7.79 1.22
CA THR A 124 0.64 8.34 0.48
C THR A 124 1.94 8.10 1.25
N ASP A 125 3.06 8.48 0.63
CA ASP A 125 4.38 8.56 1.26
C ASP A 125 4.42 9.48 2.50
N ARG A 126 3.43 10.37 2.68
CA ARG A 126 3.38 11.39 3.73
C ARG A 126 2.27 11.20 4.75
N LYS A 127 1.18 10.52 4.39
CA LYS A 127 0.02 10.42 5.29
C LYS A 127 -0.80 9.16 5.03
N VAL A 128 -1.53 8.78 6.06
CA VAL A 128 -2.62 7.80 6.02
C VAL A 128 -3.88 8.51 6.53
N GLU A 129 -4.97 8.41 5.79
CA GLU A 129 -6.27 8.96 6.14
C GLU A 129 -7.34 7.87 6.10
N ILE A 130 -8.29 7.92 7.03
CA ILE A 130 -9.50 7.07 7.04
C ILE A 130 -10.70 7.98 6.97
N ASN A 131 -11.56 7.81 5.96
CA ASN A 131 -12.72 8.67 5.69
C ASN A 131 -12.33 10.16 5.76
N ASP A 132 -11.27 10.51 5.04
CA ASP A 132 -10.72 11.88 4.94
C ASP A 132 -10.22 12.47 6.28
N THR A 133 -10.06 11.63 7.31
CA THR A 133 -9.49 12.00 8.61
C THR A 133 -8.05 11.48 8.73
N PRO A 134 -7.03 12.35 8.93
CA PRO A 134 -5.65 11.94 9.14
C PRO A 134 -5.45 11.02 10.34
N ARG A 135 -4.68 9.94 10.13
CA ARG A 135 -4.30 8.93 11.11
C ARG A 135 -2.79 8.77 11.13
N GLN A 136 -2.12 9.75 11.72
CA GLN A 136 -0.65 9.85 11.78
C GLN A 136 -0.05 9.33 13.10
N THR A 137 -0.85 8.66 13.92
CA THR A 137 -0.39 8.03 15.16
C THR A 137 0.07 6.61 14.87
N ILE A 138 1.19 6.21 15.49
CA ILE A 138 1.70 4.84 15.54
C ILE A 138 1.63 4.39 17.00
N ASN A 139 0.89 3.32 17.29
CA ASN A 139 0.67 2.81 18.64
C ASN A 139 0.22 3.91 19.64
N GLY A 140 -0.59 4.86 19.16
CA GLY A 140 -1.10 6.00 19.95
C GLY A 140 -0.14 7.18 20.13
N VAL A 141 1.07 7.10 19.57
CA VAL A 141 2.08 8.17 19.62
C VAL A 141 2.19 8.85 18.26
N ASN A 142 2.31 10.17 18.23
CA ASN A 142 2.59 10.88 16.98
C ASN A 142 4.06 10.68 16.58
N VAL A 143 4.29 10.04 15.43
CA VAL A 143 5.62 9.66 14.94
C VAL A 143 5.74 10.05 13.47
N HIS A 144 6.83 10.73 13.15
CA HIS A 144 7.17 11.18 11.80
C HIS A 144 8.66 10.98 11.54
N ASP A 145 9.03 10.81 10.27
CA ASP A 145 10.41 10.72 9.79
C ASP A 145 11.23 9.64 10.54
N THR A 146 10.58 8.54 10.93
CA THR A 146 11.19 7.45 11.73
C THR A 146 11.41 6.20 10.88
N ILE A 147 12.49 5.48 11.18
CA ILE A 147 12.84 4.20 10.55
C ILE A 147 12.50 3.06 11.52
N PHE A 148 11.71 2.10 11.05
CA PHE A 148 11.32 0.89 11.78
C PHE A 148 11.98 -0.35 11.14
N ILE A 149 12.59 -1.21 11.96
CA ILE A 149 13.25 -2.44 11.50
C ILE A 149 12.48 -3.66 12.03
N GLY A 150 12.19 -4.63 11.17
CA GLY A 150 11.56 -5.91 11.55
C GLY A 150 10.04 -5.83 11.81
N ASN A 151 9.37 -4.79 11.31
CA ASN A 151 7.92 -4.63 11.42
C ASN A 151 7.25 -4.95 10.09
N ASN A 152 7.04 -6.24 9.84
CA ASN A 152 6.45 -6.76 8.60
C ASN A 152 4.92 -6.62 8.51
N ASN A 153 4.21 -6.47 9.63
CA ASN A 153 2.74 -6.43 9.67
C ASN A 153 2.24 -5.05 10.12
N ILE A 154 2.03 -4.16 9.15
CA ILE A 154 1.51 -2.81 9.40
C ILE A 154 -0.02 -2.88 9.42
N THR A 155 -0.62 -2.50 10.54
CA THR A 155 -2.07 -2.53 10.72
C THR A 155 -2.60 -1.11 10.82
N ILE A 156 -3.46 -0.74 9.88
CA ILE A 156 -4.25 0.49 9.94
C ILE A 156 -5.50 0.21 10.78
N THR A 157 -5.73 1.01 11.81
CA THR A 157 -6.94 0.95 12.63
C THR A 157 -7.60 2.33 12.66
N ASP A 158 -8.84 2.38 13.13
CA ASP A 158 -9.54 3.64 13.39
C ASP A 158 -8.76 4.59 14.32
N ASP A 159 -7.81 4.11 15.13
CA ASP A 159 -7.03 4.93 16.06
C ASP A 159 -5.63 5.32 15.54
N GLY A 160 -5.24 4.84 14.34
CA GLY A 160 -3.89 4.97 13.82
C GLY A 160 -3.26 3.64 13.39
N LEU A 161 -1.97 3.68 13.13
CA LEU A 161 -1.16 2.52 12.78
C LEU A 161 -0.78 1.72 14.03
N LYS A 162 -0.74 0.39 13.90
CA LYS A 162 -0.30 -0.55 14.92
C LYS A 162 0.63 -1.62 14.32
N PHE A 163 1.57 -2.09 15.13
CA PHE A 163 2.45 -3.23 14.84
C PHE A 163 2.28 -4.30 15.92
#